data_AF-A0A853FJE2-F1
#
_entry.id   AF-A0A853FJE2-F1
#
_cell.length_a   1.000
_cell.length_b   1.000
_cell.length_c   1.000
_cell.angle_alpha   90.00
_cell.angle_beta   90.00
_cell.angle_gamma   90.00
#
_symmetry.space_group_name_H-M   'P 1'
#
loop_
_entity.id
_entity.type
_entity.pdbx_description
1 polymer ?
#
loop_
_entity_poly.entity_id
_entity_poly.type
_entity_poly.pdbx_seq_one_letter_code
_entity_poly.pdbx_strand_id
1 'polypeptide(L)' 'MIPRRPSNIFRSRWKALFWAAGVLFTAVTFVGFGDKESHQAAAALQDATGTNVSDADLAILANLAGQ' A
#
# COMPACT_ATOMS: atom_id res chain seq x y z
N MET A 1 13.31 39.48 13.89
CA MET A 1 12.59 38.64 12.91
C MET A 1 13.63 37.77 12.23
N ILE A 2 13.90 36.57 12.77
CA ILE A 2 14.98 35.71 12.26
C ILE A 2 14.37 34.83 11.15
N PRO A 3 14.79 34.96 9.89
CA PRO A 3 14.28 34.12 8.80
C PRO A 3 14.81 32.70 9.00
N ARG A 4 14.10 31.91 9.81
CA ARG A 4 14.38 30.48 9.96
C ARG A 4 13.78 29.79 8.74
N ARG A 5 14.60 29.59 7.70
CA ARG A 5 14.26 28.73 6.56
C ARG A 5 14.08 27.30 7.08
N PRO A 6 12.84 26.75 7.14
CA PRO A 6 12.61 25.42 7.71
C PRO A 6 13.22 24.30 6.85
N SER A 7 13.63 24.61 5.62
CA SER A 7 14.28 23.69 4.68
C SER A 7 15.65 23.17 5.13
N ASN A 8 16.23 23.72 6.21
CA ASN A 8 17.55 23.33 6.71
C ASN A 8 17.52 22.37 7.91
N ILE A 9 16.36 21.86 8.29
CA ILE A 9 16.25 20.84 9.38
C ILE A 9 17.01 19.56 9.01
N PHE A 10 17.16 19.25 7.72
CA PHE A 10 17.93 18.10 7.23
C PHE A 10 19.18 18.53 6.45
N ARG A 11 20.09 19.29 7.08
CA ARG A 11 21.42 19.59 6.49
C ARG A 11 22.21 18.33 6.08
N SER A 12 21.94 17.18 6.70
CA SER A 12 22.49 15.89 6.33
C SER A 12 21.37 14.97 5.87
N ARG A 13 21.38 14.64 4.58
CA ARG A 13 20.50 13.65 3.96
C ARG A 13 20.54 12.29 4.68
N TRP A 14 21.69 11.96 5.27
CA TRP A 14 21.90 10.73 6.04
C TRP A 14 21.23 10.77 7.41
N LYS A 15 21.27 11.90 8.11
CA LYS A 15 20.58 12.04 9.41
C LYS A 15 19.06 11.93 9.25
N ALA A 16 18.52 12.44 8.15
CA ALA A 16 17.11 12.28 7.79
C ALA A 16 16.75 10.81 7.58
N LEU A 17 17.59 10.06 6.84
CA LEU A 17 17.39 8.62 6.60
C LEU A 17 17.42 7.81 7.90
N PHE A 18 18.40 8.06 8.79
CA PHE A 18 18.45 7.37 10.08
C PHE A 18 17.24 7.71 10.96
N TRP A 19 16.78 8.96 10.93
CA TRP A 19 15.59 9.36 11.66
C TRP A 19 14.33 8.67 11.10
N ALA A 20 14.14 8.67 9.78
CA ALA A 20 13.03 7.99 9.14
C ALA A 20 13.05 6.48 9.41
N ALA A 21 14.22 5.84 9.38
CA ALA A 21 14.38 4.44 9.73
C ALA A 21 13.98 4.16 11.19
N GLY A 22 14.36 5.04 12.13
CA GLY A 22 13.94 4.95 13.53
C GLY A 22 12.43 5.08 13.70
N VAL A 23 11.78 5.99 12.97
CA VAL A 23 10.31 6.14 12.98
C VAL A 23 9.63 4.89 12.42
N LEU A 24 10.11 4.36 11.28
CA LEU A 24 9.58 3.11 10.70
C LEU A 24 9.73 1.92 11.65
N PHE A 25 10.92 1.78 12.24
CA PHE A 25 11.19 0.71 13.21
C PHE A 25 10.22 0.78 14.39
N THR A 26 10.04 1.97 14.97
CA THR A 26 9.11 2.19 16.08
C THR A 26 7.67 1.84 15.68
N ALA A 27 7.21 2.29 14.50
CA ALA A 27 5.87 1.95 14.01
C ALA A 27 5.66 0.43 13.88
N VAL A 28 6.63 -0.29 13.30
CA VAL A 28 6.57 -1.76 13.15
C VAL A 28 6.56 -2.44 14.52
N THR A 29 7.36 -1.98 15.48
CA THR A 29 7.40 -2.60 16.82
C THR A 29 6.11 -2.43 17.63
N PHE A 30 5.40 -1.32 17.45
CA PHE A 30 4.20 -1.00 18.23
C PHE A 30 2.89 -1.37 17.54
N VAL A 31 2.81 -1.22 16.21
CA VAL A 31 1.60 -1.48 15.41
C VAL A 31 1.66 -2.87 14.76
N GLY A 32 2.86 -3.44 14.60
CA GLY A 32 3.07 -4.62 13.76
C GLY A 32 3.08 -4.25 12.27
N PHE A 33 3.41 -5.23 11.42
CA PHE A 33 3.03 -5.13 10.02
C PHE A 33 1.54 -5.40 9.99
N GLY A 34 0.73 -4.36 9.75
CA GLY A 34 -0.71 -4.52 9.61
C GLY A 34 -0.99 -5.72 8.71
N ASP A 35 -1.90 -6.60 9.14
CA ASP A 35 -2.37 -7.72 8.33
C ASP A 35 -2.56 -7.19 6.93
N LYS A 36 -1.94 -7.84 5.94
CA LYS A 36 -1.86 -7.36 4.56
C LYS A 36 -3.26 -7.01 4.07
N GLU A 37 -3.74 -5.80 4.31
CA GLU A 37 -4.74 -5.18 3.49
C GLU A 37 -3.98 -4.98 2.19
N SER A 38 -4.18 -5.98 1.32
CA SER A 38 -3.90 -5.84 -0.08
C SER A 38 -4.32 -4.43 -0.46
N HIS A 39 -3.41 -3.67 -1.06
CA HIS A 39 -3.77 -2.48 -1.83
C HIS A 39 -4.62 -2.86 -3.07
N GLN A 40 -5.52 -3.83 -2.94
CA GLN A 40 -6.71 -3.95 -3.73
C GLN A 40 -7.73 -3.00 -3.11
N ALA A 41 -7.66 -1.74 -3.51
CA ALA A 41 -8.89 -1.13 -3.98
C ALA A 41 -9.33 -1.91 -5.23
N ALA A 42 -9.74 -3.17 -5.04
CA ALA A 42 -10.51 -3.87 -6.03
C ALA A 42 -11.84 -3.13 -6.01
N ALA A 43 -12.01 -2.22 -6.97
CA ALA A 43 -13.34 -2.00 -7.50
C ALA A 43 -13.88 -3.42 -7.72
N ALA A 44 -14.88 -3.81 -6.94
CA ALA A 44 -15.43 -5.16 -7.01
C ALA A 44 -15.69 -5.42 -8.49
N LEU A 45 -14.94 -6.35 -9.08
CA LEU A 45 -15.05 -6.63 -10.51
C LEU A 45 -16.50 -7.09 -10.69
N GLN A 46 -17.29 -6.28 -11.37
CA GLN A 46 -18.69 -6.57 -11.64
C GLN A 46 -18.80 -7.07 -13.07
N ASP A 47 -19.61 -8.10 -13.27
CA ASP A 47 -19.93 -8.59 -14.60
C ASP A 47 -20.89 -7.63 -15.33
N ALA A 48 -21.24 -7.96 -16.57
CA ALA A 48 -22.15 -7.17 -17.39
C ALA A 48 -23.58 -7.04 -16.82
N THR A 49 -23.92 -7.83 -15.81
CA THR A 49 -25.21 -7.79 -15.10
C THR A 49 -25.14 -7.02 -13.78
N GLY A 50 -23.97 -6.51 -13.41
CA GLY A 50 -23.74 -5.74 -12.19
C GLY A 50 -23.56 -6.59 -10.94
N THR A 51 -23.45 -7.92 -11.09
CA THR A 51 -23.11 -8.82 -9.99
C THR A 51 -21.60 -8.91 -9.81
N ASN A 52 -21.16 -9.07 -8.56
CA ASN A 52 -19.73 -9.22 -8.28
C ASN A 52 -19.23 -10.56 -8.84
N VAL A 53 -18.14 -10.51 -9.59
CA VAL A 53 -17.46 -11.68 -10.17
C VAL A 53 -16.99 -12.58 -9.04
N SER A 54 -17.37 -13.85 -9.11
CA SER A 54 -17.01 -14.88 -8.14
C SER A 54 -15.88 -15.77 -8.66
N ASP A 55 -15.21 -16.50 -7.76
CA ASP A 55 -14.15 -17.45 -8.13
C ASP A 55 -14.67 -18.57 -9.05
N ALA A 56 -15.96 -18.90 -8.97
CA ALA A 56 -16.60 -19.86 -9.86
C ALA A 56 -16.63 -19.35 -11.32
N ASP A 57 -16.89 -18.06 -11.52
CA ASP A 57 -16.92 -17.44 -12.86
C ASP A 57 -15.53 -17.47 -13.50
N LEU A 58 -14.50 -17.17 -12.72
CA LEU A 58 -13.11 -17.23 -13.17
C LEU A 58 -12.68 -18.65 -13.55
N ALA A 59 -13.13 -19.67 -12.81
CA ALA A 59 -12.86 -21.07 -13.13
C ALA A 59 -13.51 -21.49 -14.46
N ILE A 60 -14.71 -21.03 -14.76
CA ILE A 60 -15.38 -21.29 -16.05
C ILE A 60 -14.60 -20.65 -17.20
N LEU A 61 -14.19 -19.38 -17.05
CA LEU A 61 -13.40 -18.67 -18.07
C LEU A 61 -12.03 -19.32 -18.30
N ALA A 62 -11.36 -19.77 -17.23
CA ALA A 62 -10.08 -20.47 -17.34
C ALA A 62 -10.21 -21.77 -18.15
N ASN A 63 -11.28 -22.53 -17.94
CA ASN A 63 -11.56 -23.75 -18.71
C ASN A 63 -11.93 -23.47 -20.16
N LEU A 64 -12.54 -22.31 -20.45
CA LEU A 64 -12.87 -21.88 -21.81
C LEU A 64 -11.65 -21.35 -22.57
N ALA A 65 -10.78 -20.59 -21.91
CA ALA A 65 -9.58 -20.00 -22.50
C ALA A 65 -8.43 -21.01 -22.72
N GLY A 66 -8.52 -22.18 -22.07
CA GLY A 66 -7.58 -23.30 -22.21
C GLY A 66 -7.95 -24.29 -23.32
N GLN A 67 -9.07 -24.09 -24.02
CA GLN A 67 -9.44 -24.80 -25.26
C GLN A 67 -9.17 -23.94 -26.49
#